data_AF-A0A1G7U366-F1
#
_entry.id   AF-A0A1G7U366-F1
#
_cell.length_a   1.000
_cell.length_b   1.000
_cell.length_c   1.000
_cell.angle_alpha   90.00
_cell.angle_beta   90.00
_cell.angle_gamma   90.00
#
_symmetry.space_group_name_H-M   'P 1'
#
loop_
_entity.id
_entity.type
_entity.pdbx_description
1 polymer ?
#
loop_
_entity_poly.entity_id
_entity_poly.type
_entity_poly.pdbx_seq_one_letter_code
_entity_poly.pdbx_strand_id
1 'polypeptide(L)'
;MPAPRRGPWPYVCLALLLLLGGLAAGAGVMLEARDEVIRAMATRAEEMRQRTADLKAEVDRLADENARLAREVETHLATIASLNADLDDSFAPEPVGSPVDFPILRGMARQGDTVAAFARREKTTPDVLIALNPWLVETDHLEHRQLIWIPKHDPLAAAAN
;
A
#
# COMPACT_ATOMS: atom_id res chain seq x y z
N MET A 1 87.62 -66.00 -14.08
CA MET A 1 87.29 -64.59 -13.83
C MET A 1 85.82 -64.49 -13.43
N PRO A 2 85.46 -64.17 -12.17
CA PRO A 2 84.07 -63.94 -11.80
C PRO A 2 83.59 -62.57 -12.29
N ALA A 3 82.43 -62.53 -12.94
CA ALA A 3 81.82 -61.30 -13.44
C ALA A 3 81.44 -60.35 -12.29
N PRO A 4 81.57 -59.02 -12.46
CA PRO A 4 81.22 -58.07 -11.41
C PRO A 4 79.70 -58.08 -11.18
N ARG A 5 79.30 -58.41 -9.95
CA ARG A 5 77.91 -58.27 -9.48
C ARG A 5 77.54 -56.79 -9.49
N ARG A 6 76.71 -56.37 -10.46
CA ARG A 6 76.07 -55.04 -10.43
C ARG A 6 75.12 -55.00 -9.24
N GLY A 7 75.41 -54.15 -8.25
CA GLY A 7 74.55 -53.94 -7.09
C GLY A 7 73.21 -53.28 -7.49
N PRO A 8 72.18 -53.37 -6.64
CA PRO A 8 70.81 -52.90 -6.95
C PRO A 8 70.66 -51.36 -6.99
N TRP A 9 71.71 -50.61 -6.65
CA TRP A 9 71.74 -49.15 -6.58
C TRP A 9 71.11 -48.38 -7.76
N PRO A 10 71.35 -48.72 -9.04
CA PRO A 10 70.74 -47.96 -10.14
C PRO A 10 69.21 -48.11 -10.17
N TYR A 11 68.67 -49.25 -9.77
CA TYR A 11 67.22 -49.47 -9.68
C TYR A 11 66.60 -48.72 -8.50
N VAL A 12 67.31 -48.63 -7.39
CA VAL A 12 66.87 -47.83 -6.23
C VAL A 12 66.83 -46.34 -6.58
N CYS A 13 67.87 -45.81 -7.24
CA CYS A 13 67.88 -44.42 -7.69
C CYS A 13 66.77 -44.13 -8.71
N LEU A 14 66.54 -45.05 -9.66
CA LEU A 14 65.45 -44.91 -10.64
C LEU A 14 64.08 -44.92 -9.95
N ALA A 15 63.85 -45.83 -9.00
CA ALA A 15 62.61 -45.91 -8.25
C ALA A 15 62.37 -44.62 -7.44
N LEU A 16 63.40 -44.07 -6.81
CA LEU A 16 63.30 -42.85 -6.00
C LEU A 16 63.02 -41.62 -6.86
N LEU A 17 63.62 -41.53 -8.06
CA LEU A 17 63.34 -40.49 -9.04
C LEU A 17 61.91 -40.57 -9.58
N LEU A 18 61.42 -41.77 -9.88
CA LEU A 18 60.03 -41.98 -10.31
C LEU A 18 59.03 -41.59 -9.21
N LEU A 19 59.34 -41.91 -7.96
CA LEU A 19 58.48 -41.61 -6.80
C LEU A 19 58.45 -40.10 -6.51
N LEU A 20 59.61 -39.43 -6.55
CA LEU A 20 59.69 -37.97 -6.46
C LEU A 20 58.99 -37.27 -7.63
N GLY A 21 59.17 -37.77 -8.86
CA GLY A 21 58.48 -37.26 -10.04
C GLY A 21 56.95 -37.40 -9.93
N GLY A 22 56.47 -38.54 -9.42
CA GLY A 22 55.05 -38.78 -9.17
C GLY A 22 54.47 -37.86 -8.09
N LEU A 23 55.20 -37.64 -6.99
CA LEU A 23 54.79 -36.70 -5.93
C LEU A 23 54.74 -35.25 -6.43
N ALA A 24 55.75 -34.81 -7.18
CA ALA A 24 55.79 -33.46 -7.75
C ALA A 24 54.65 -33.25 -8.76
N ALA A 25 54.39 -34.23 -9.63
CA ALA A 25 53.28 -34.18 -10.57
C ALA A 25 51.91 -34.16 -9.85
N GLY A 26 51.73 -34.99 -8.82
CA GLY A 26 50.50 -35.02 -8.03
C GLY A 26 50.23 -33.70 -7.29
N ALA A 27 51.28 -33.07 -6.74
CA ALA A 27 51.18 -31.75 -6.10
C ALA A 27 50.80 -30.65 -7.11
N GLY A 28 51.33 -30.68 -8.33
CA GLY A 28 50.97 -29.74 -9.40
C GLY A 28 49.49 -29.81 -9.78
N VAL A 29 48.97 -31.02 -10.02
CA VAL A 29 47.54 -31.23 -10.38
C VAL A 29 46.60 -30.74 -9.25
N MET A 30 46.97 -30.96 -7.99
CA MET A 30 46.14 -30.53 -6.86
C MET A 30 46.08 -29.00 -6.71
N LEU A 31 47.18 -28.30 -7.01
CA LEU A 31 47.21 -26.83 -7.01
C LEU A 31 46.38 -26.26 -8.16
N GLU A 32 46.48 -26.83 -9.36
CA GLU A 32 45.65 -26.42 -10.51
C GLU A 32 44.16 -26.60 -10.23
N ALA A 33 43.76 -27.75 -9.66
CA ALA A 33 42.38 -28.01 -9.27
C ALA A 33 41.87 -27.02 -8.21
N ARG A 34 42.71 -26.65 -7.24
CA ARG A 34 42.39 -25.62 -6.24
C ARG A 34 42.18 -24.26 -6.90
N ASP A 35 43.05 -23.87 -7.82
CA ASP A 35 42.98 -22.58 -8.51
C ASP A 35 41.75 -22.47 -9.43
N GLU A 36 41.33 -23.58 -10.03
CA GLU A 36 40.06 -23.67 -10.77
C GLU A 36 38.85 -23.47 -9.84
N VAL A 37 38.83 -24.14 -8.68
CA VAL A 37 37.76 -23.99 -7.69
C VAL A 37 37.69 -22.57 -7.14
N ILE A 38 38.84 -21.94 -6.82
CA ILE A 38 38.89 -20.56 -6.34
C ILE A 38 38.30 -19.60 -7.39
N ARG A 39 38.65 -19.77 -8.67
CA ARG A 39 38.09 -18.97 -9.76
C ARG A 39 36.59 -19.17 -9.91
N ALA A 40 36.11 -20.41 -9.90
CA ALA A 40 34.69 -20.71 -10.00
C ALA A 40 33.89 -20.12 -8.82
N MET A 41 34.44 -20.17 -7.60
CA MET A 41 33.83 -19.56 -6.42
C MET A 41 33.82 -18.03 -6.51
N ALA A 42 34.89 -17.42 -7.01
CA ALA A 42 34.96 -15.96 -7.20
C ALA A 42 33.89 -15.49 -8.21
N THR A 43 33.72 -16.19 -9.33
CA THR A 43 32.66 -15.89 -10.31
C THR A 43 31.27 -15.99 -9.70
N ARG A 44 30.97 -17.08 -8.97
CA ARG A 44 29.67 -17.25 -8.29
C ARG A 44 29.44 -16.19 -7.22
N ALA A 45 30.46 -15.83 -6.45
CA ALA A 45 30.37 -14.79 -5.44
C ALA A 45 30.05 -13.43 -6.08
N GLU A 46 30.63 -13.13 -7.23
CA GLU A 46 30.35 -11.90 -7.97
C GLU A 46 28.95 -11.90 -8.56
N GLU A 47 28.51 -13.00 -9.19
CA GLU A 47 27.14 -13.15 -9.66
C GLU A 47 26.11 -12.96 -8.54
N MET A 48 26.37 -13.56 -7.37
CA MET A 48 25.49 -13.40 -6.21
C MET A 48 25.47 -11.95 -5.71
N ARG A 49 26.63 -11.27 -5.68
CA ARG A 49 26.69 -9.85 -5.33
C ARG A 49 25.90 -8.99 -6.30
N GLN A 50 26.05 -9.23 -7.61
CA GLN A 50 25.29 -8.52 -8.63
C GLN A 50 23.78 -8.73 -8.44
N ARG A 51 23.34 -9.98 -8.28
CA ARG A 51 21.91 -10.28 -8.00
C ARG A 51 21.40 -9.58 -6.75
N THR A 52 22.20 -9.54 -5.67
CA THR A 52 21.80 -8.83 -4.45
C THR A 52 21.73 -7.31 -4.64
N ALA A 53 22.61 -6.74 -5.46
CA ALA A 53 22.59 -5.32 -5.80
C ALA A 53 21.36 -4.98 -6.67
N ASP A 54 21.07 -5.81 -7.68
CA ASP A 54 19.91 -5.64 -8.56
C ASP A 54 18.59 -5.76 -7.77
N LEU A 55 18.47 -6.79 -6.92
CA LEU A 55 17.30 -6.95 -6.05
C LEU A 55 17.15 -5.79 -5.07
N LYS A 56 18.26 -5.27 -4.53
CA LYS A 56 18.22 -4.09 -3.67
C LYS A 56 17.73 -2.85 -4.43
N ALA A 57 18.22 -2.62 -5.65
CA ALA A 57 17.75 -1.53 -6.48
C ALA A 57 16.25 -1.64 -6.80
N GLU A 58 15.76 -2.86 -7.02
CA GLU A 58 14.34 -3.11 -7.23
C GLU A 58 13.50 -2.88 -5.96
N VAL A 59 13.97 -3.29 -4.79
CA VAL A 59 13.32 -2.98 -3.51
C VAL A 59 13.26 -1.48 -3.27
N ASP A 60 14.36 -0.76 -3.54
CA ASP A 60 14.41 0.69 -3.38
C ASP A 60 13.43 1.38 -4.37
N ARG A 61 13.35 0.91 -5.63
CA ARG A 61 12.37 1.38 -6.62
C ARG A 61 10.93 1.17 -6.17
N LEU A 62 10.61 -0.02 -5.67
CA LEU A 62 9.28 -0.35 -5.18
C LEU A 62 8.93 0.44 -3.90
N ALA A 63 9.91 0.72 -3.04
CA ALA A 63 9.72 1.56 -1.87
C ALA A 63 9.36 2.99 -2.27
N ASP A 64 10.04 3.56 -3.28
CA ASP A 64 9.74 4.89 -3.81
C ASP A 64 8.34 4.94 -4.46
N GLU A 65 7.98 3.90 -5.23
CA GLU A 65 6.65 3.78 -5.85
C GLU A 65 5.55 3.70 -4.78
N ASN A 66 5.72 2.86 -3.76
CA ASN A 66 4.78 2.78 -2.63
C ASN A 66 4.64 4.12 -1.90
N ALA A 67 5.74 4.83 -1.66
CA ALA A 67 5.70 6.15 -1.04
C ALA A 67 4.96 7.18 -1.90
N ARG A 68 5.10 7.11 -3.23
CA ARG A 68 4.36 7.96 -4.17
C ARG A 68 2.86 7.64 -4.12
N LEU A 69 2.49 6.37 -4.23
CA LEU A 69 1.09 5.94 -4.19
C LEU A 69 0.42 6.32 -2.87
N ALA A 70 1.12 6.20 -1.75
CA ALA A 70 0.60 6.63 -0.44
C ALA A 70 0.22 8.12 -0.43
N ARG A 71 1.07 9.00 -0.99
CA ARG A 71 0.78 10.44 -1.12
C ARG A 71 -0.40 10.72 -2.05
N GLU A 72 -0.52 9.97 -3.13
CA GLU A 72 -1.63 10.09 -4.08
C GLU A 72 -2.96 9.71 -3.42
N VAL A 73 -2.98 8.61 -2.66
CA VAL A 73 -4.14 8.21 -1.86
C VAL A 73 -4.53 9.30 -0.86
N GLU A 74 -3.57 9.85 -0.11
CA GLU A 74 -3.83 10.94 0.84
C GLU A 74 -4.45 12.17 0.16
N THR A 75 -3.90 12.56 -0.99
CA THR A 75 -4.40 13.68 -1.78
C THR A 75 -5.83 13.44 -2.28
N HIS A 76 -6.12 12.24 -2.76
CA HIS A 76 -7.47 11.87 -3.21
C HIS A 76 -8.46 11.83 -2.05
N LEU A 77 -8.07 11.31 -0.89
CA LEU A 77 -8.92 11.34 0.30
C LEU A 77 -9.24 12.77 0.75
N ALA A 78 -8.25 13.66 0.73
CA ALA A 78 -8.46 15.08 1.03
C ALA A 78 -9.41 15.74 0.00
N THR A 79 -9.28 15.38 -1.28
CA THR A 79 -10.16 15.87 -2.34
C THR A 79 -11.59 15.38 -2.14
N ILE A 80 -11.80 14.09 -1.84
CA ILE A 80 -13.12 13.52 -1.55
C ILE A 80 -13.75 14.21 -0.32
N ALA A 81 -12.96 14.46 0.72
CA ALA A 81 -13.45 15.17 1.91
C ALA A 81 -13.91 16.59 1.57
N SER A 82 -13.13 17.34 0.77
CA SER A 82 -13.50 18.67 0.30
C SER A 82 -14.79 18.64 -0.53
N LEU A 83 -14.88 17.74 -1.50
CA LEU A 83 -16.06 17.61 -2.36
C LEU A 83 -17.31 17.24 -1.57
N ASN A 84 -17.18 16.41 -0.53
CA ASN A 84 -18.29 16.09 0.35
C ASN A 84 -18.73 17.30 1.18
N ALA A 85 -17.80 18.13 1.66
CA ALA A 85 -18.12 19.36 2.38
C ALA A 85 -18.84 20.37 1.48
N ASP A 86 -18.36 20.57 0.25
CA ASP A 86 -18.99 21.45 -0.74
C ASP A 86 -20.39 20.94 -1.11
N LEU A 87 -20.53 19.62 -1.26
CA LEU A 87 -21.81 18.99 -1.52
C LEU A 87 -22.77 19.19 -0.34
N ASP A 88 -22.29 19.03 0.89
CA ASP A 88 -23.08 19.25 2.10
C ASP A 88 -23.58 20.70 2.20
N ASP A 89 -22.73 21.68 1.89
CA ASP A 89 -23.09 23.11 1.86
C ASP A 89 -24.18 23.39 0.81
N SER A 90 -24.10 22.75 -0.36
CA SER A 90 -25.13 22.89 -1.41
C SER A 90 -26.51 22.35 -1.02
N PHE A 91 -26.58 21.50 0.02
CA PHE A 91 -27.82 20.96 0.58
C PHE A 91 -28.27 21.71 1.84
N ALA A 92 -27.52 22.73 2.29
CA ALA A 92 -27.83 23.46 3.51
C ALA A 92 -29.22 24.14 3.43
N PRO A 93 -30.01 24.12 4.50
CA PRO A 93 -31.33 24.75 4.49
C PRO A 93 -31.26 26.28 4.34
N GLU A 94 -32.08 26.82 3.44
CA GLU A 94 -32.17 28.27 3.21
C GLU A 94 -33.50 28.85 3.71
N PRO A 95 -33.53 30.12 4.17
CA PRO A 95 -34.77 30.79 4.55
C PRO A 95 -35.68 31.00 3.33
N VAL A 96 -36.99 30.82 3.52
CA VAL A 96 -37.98 31.04 2.46
C VAL A 96 -38.15 32.55 2.23
N GLY A 97 -37.89 33.02 1.01
CA GLY A 97 -37.68 34.42 0.62
C GLY A 97 -38.88 35.37 0.79
N SER A 98 -39.12 35.80 2.02
CA SER A 98 -39.95 36.97 2.34
C SER A 98 -39.28 37.78 3.44
N PRO A 99 -39.42 39.13 3.46
CA PRO A 99 -38.95 39.98 4.56
C PRO A 99 -39.65 39.70 5.90
N VAL A 100 -40.65 38.83 5.93
CA VAL A 100 -41.32 38.35 7.14
C VAL A 100 -40.53 37.16 7.71
N ASP A 101 -40.24 37.20 9.01
CA ASP A 101 -39.56 36.10 9.71
C ASP A 101 -40.51 34.90 9.83
N PHE A 102 -40.46 34.01 8.84
CA PHE A 102 -41.17 32.74 8.89
C PHE A 102 -40.33 31.73 9.71
N PRO A 103 -40.93 31.00 10.66
CA PRO A 103 -40.23 29.99 11.47
C PRO A 103 -39.97 28.69 10.69
N ILE A 104 -39.73 28.79 9.37
CA ILE A 104 -39.56 27.65 8.46
C ILE A 104 -38.36 27.91 7.54
N LEU A 105 -37.55 26.88 7.31
CA LEU A 105 -36.49 26.84 6.31
C LEU A 105 -36.85 25.83 5.21
N ARG A 106 -36.19 25.96 4.06
CA ARG A 106 -36.26 25.01 2.94
C ARG A 106 -35.00 24.16 2.95
N GLY A 107 -35.12 22.91 3.42
CA GLY A 107 -34.09 21.90 3.31
C GLY A 107 -34.21 21.09 2.01
N MET A 108 -33.14 20.39 1.64
CA MET A 108 -33.09 19.59 0.43
C MET A 108 -32.68 18.14 0.73
N ALA A 109 -33.48 17.19 0.27
CA ALA A 109 -33.23 15.76 0.48
C ALA A 109 -32.08 15.25 -0.39
N ARG A 110 -31.32 14.30 0.16
CA ARG A 110 -30.22 13.60 -0.50
C ARG A 110 -30.70 12.26 -1.03
N GLN A 111 -29.94 11.68 -1.93
CA GLN A 111 -30.30 10.39 -2.52
C GLN A 111 -30.32 9.31 -1.42
N GLY A 112 -31.40 8.55 -1.34
CA GLY A 112 -31.55 7.48 -0.34
C GLY A 112 -31.94 7.96 1.06
N ASP A 113 -32.20 9.26 1.25
CA ASP A 113 -32.76 9.76 2.50
C ASP A 113 -34.12 9.10 2.77
N THR A 114 -34.34 8.68 4.01
CA THR A 114 -35.69 8.39 4.53
C THR A 114 -36.19 9.59 5.32
N VAL A 115 -37.51 9.68 5.53
CA VAL A 115 -38.11 10.73 6.38
C VAL A 115 -37.42 10.78 7.75
N ALA A 116 -37.14 9.61 8.34
CA ALA A 116 -36.47 9.51 9.63
C ALA A 116 -34.99 9.93 9.60
N ALA A 117 -34.25 9.60 8.54
CA ALA A 117 -32.85 10.00 8.40
C ALA A 117 -32.72 11.51 8.16
N PHE A 118 -33.58 12.06 7.30
CA PHE A 118 -33.65 13.49 7.03
C PHE A 118 -34.00 14.28 8.29
N ALA A 119 -35.04 13.85 9.03
CA ALA A 119 -35.44 14.51 10.26
C ALA A 119 -34.30 14.58 11.28
N ARG A 120 -33.53 13.50 11.47
CA ARG A 120 -32.36 13.49 12.36
C ARG A 120 -31.27 14.47 11.91
N ARG A 121 -30.98 14.55 10.60
CA ARG A 121 -29.98 15.49 10.05
C ARG A 121 -30.37 16.93 10.35
N GLU A 122 -31.63 17.27 10.11
CA GLU A 122 -32.18 18.61 10.34
C GLU A 122 -32.59 18.87 11.81
N LYS A 123 -32.18 17.98 12.73
CA LYS A 123 -32.44 18.05 14.18
C LYS A 123 -33.93 18.24 14.53
N THR A 124 -34.80 17.56 13.80
CA THR A 124 -36.27 17.54 14.01
C THR A 124 -36.77 16.10 14.18
N THR A 125 -38.07 15.92 14.34
CA THR A 125 -38.71 14.59 14.41
C THR A 125 -39.48 14.28 13.12
N PRO A 126 -39.67 13.00 12.77
CA PRO A 126 -40.49 12.61 11.63
C PRO A 126 -41.91 13.19 11.70
N ASP A 127 -42.51 13.19 12.89
CA ASP A 127 -43.87 13.72 13.11
C ASP A 127 -43.97 15.21 12.79
N VAL A 128 -43.00 16.01 13.25
CA VAL A 128 -42.95 17.45 12.94
C VAL A 128 -42.71 17.68 11.45
N LEU A 129 -41.86 16.86 10.83
CA LEU A 129 -41.57 16.95 9.41
C LEU A 129 -42.81 16.62 8.56
N ILE A 130 -43.56 15.58 8.91
CA ILE A 130 -44.82 15.17 8.26
C ILE A 130 -45.90 16.24 8.49
N ALA A 131 -45.97 16.85 9.68
CA ALA A 131 -46.93 17.92 9.97
C ALA A 131 -46.69 19.15 9.08
N LEU A 132 -45.43 19.48 8.80
CA LEU A 132 -45.06 20.57 7.88
C LEU A 132 -45.17 20.18 6.41
N ASN A 133 -45.05 18.89 6.08
CA ASN A 133 -45.08 18.38 4.71
C ASN A 133 -46.07 17.22 4.60
N PRO A 134 -47.40 17.48 4.59
CA PRO A 134 -48.42 16.43 4.68
C PRO A 134 -48.40 15.41 3.53
N TRP A 135 -47.76 15.74 2.41
CA TRP A 135 -47.58 14.81 1.30
C TRP A 135 -46.58 13.68 1.61
N LEU A 136 -45.84 13.74 2.72
CA LEU A 136 -44.90 12.71 3.15
C LEU A 136 -45.54 11.58 3.99
N VAL A 137 -46.84 11.65 4.31
CA VAL A 137 -47.52 10.70 5.23
C VAL A 137 -47.37 9.23 4.81
N GLU A 138 -47.34 8.95 3.50
CA GLU A 138 -47.22 7.59 2.96
C GLU A 138 -45.85 7.32 2.33
N THR A 139 -44.87 8.20 2.56
CA THR A 139 -43.56 8.16 1.90
C THR A 139 -42.47 7.72 2.88
N ASP A 140 -41.86 6.56 2.64
CA ASP A 140 -40.70 6.12 3.42
C ASP A 140 -39.37 6.69 2.89
N HIS A 141 -39.28 6.93 1.58
CA HIS A 141 -38.07 7.36 0.87
C HIS A 141 -38.27 8.72 0.19
N LEU A 142 -37.32 9.62 0.39
CA LEU A 142 -37.33 10.95 -0.21
C LEU A 142 -36.61 10.92 -1.56
N GLU A 143 -37.13 11.70 -2.52
CA GLU A 143 -36.49 11.82 -3.82
C GLU A 143 -35.23 12.69 -3.72
N HIS A 144 -34.23 12.41 -4.58
CA HIS A 144 -33.02 13.22 -4.62
C HIS A 144 -33.36 14.68 -4.99
N ARG A 145 -32.86 15.64 -4.21
CA ARG A 145 -33.13 17.09 -4.34
C ARG A 145 -34.57 17.49 -4.09
N GLN A 146 -35.39 16.64 -3.47
CA GLN A 146 -36.72 17.02 -3.03
C GLN A 146 -36.63 18.16 -2.00
N LEU A 147 -37.39 19.23 -2.22
CA LEU A 147 -37.46 20.37 -1.30
C LEU A 147 -38.46 20.05 -0.18
N ILE A 148 -38.01 20.22 1.07
CA ILE A 148 -38.77 19.88 2.26
C ILE A 148 -38.76 21.07 3.22
N TRP A 149 -39.92 21.42 3.77
CA TRP A 149 -40.04 22.46 4.78
C TRP A 149 -39.61 21.93 6.14
N ILE A 150 -38.72 22.64 6.82
CA ILE A 150 -38.22 22.28 8.14
C ILE A 150 -38.43 23.44 9.11
N PRO A 151 -38.62 23.16 10.42
CA PRO A 151 -38.75 24.23 11.40
C PRO A 151 -37.42 24.97 11.55
N LYS A 152 -37.48 26.31 11.70
CA LYS A 152 -36.33 27.11 12.12
C LYS A 152 -36.15 26.93 13.63
N HIS A 153 -35.03 26.33 14.04
CA HIS A 153 -34.72 26.20 15.47
C HIS A 153 -34.26 27.55 16.03
N ASP A 154 -34.95 28.03 17.06
CA ASP A 154 -34.52 29.21 17.81
C ASP A 154 -33.33 28.84 18.70
N PRO A 155 -32.15 29.51 18.59
CA PRO A 155 -31.01 29.22 19.45
C PRO A 155 -31.32 29.29 20.95
N LEU A 156 -32.32 30.08 21.34
CA LEU A 156 -32.73 30.24 22.75
C LEU A 156 -33.47 29.02 23.30
N ALA A 157 -34.15 28.23 22.46
CA ALA A 157 -34.89 27.04 22.89
C ALA A 157 -33.98 25.84 23.17
N ALA A 158 -32.81 25.76 22.53
CA ALA A 158 -31.86 24.66 22.69
C ALA A 158 -31.06 24.71 24.01
N ALA A 159 -31.02 25.87 24.68
CA ALA A 159 -30.32 26.05 25.96
C ALA A 159 -31.20 25.77 27.20
N ALA A 160 -32.49 25.45 26.99
CA ALA A 160 -33.46 25.26 28.07
C ALA A 160 -33.82 23.78 28.34
N ASN A 161 -33.19 22.82 27.65
CA ASN A 161 -33.39 21.38 27.81
C ASN A 161 -32.08 20.66 28.14
#